data_AF-A0A1Y4HS72-F1
#
_entry.id   AF-A0A1Y4HS72-F1
#
_cell.length_a   1.000
_cell.length_b   1.000
_cell.length_c   1.000
_cell.angle_alpha   90.00
_cell.angle_beta   90.00
_cell.angle_gamma   90.00
#
_symmetry.space_group_name_H-M   'P 1'
#
loop_
_entity.id
_entity.type
_entity.pdbx_description
1 polymer ?
#
loop_
_entity_poly.entity_id
_entity_poly.type
_entity_poly.pdbx_seq_one_letter_code
_entity_poly.pdbx_strand_id
1 'polypeptide(L)'
;MTDEGKQLLNAFETRLRHLIYLHEEQRRENAELRRQIDEAEEARRNLQADFDELAQRYTDLKTATAISLDGNDVKETKLRLSKLVREVDKCIALLNE
;
A
#
# COMPACT_ATOMS: atom_id res chain seq x y z
N MET A 1 63.86 21.04 15.89
CA MET A 1 63.13 20.89 14.61
C MET A 1 63.44 22.08 13.73
N THR A 2 63.74 21.87 12.45
CA THR A 2 63.93 22.94 11.46
C THR A 2 62.60 23.67 11.21
N ASP A 3 62.64 24.94 10.80
CA ASP A 3 61.42 25.72 10.55
C ASP A 3 60.61 25.17 9.36
N GLU A 4 61.27 24.58 8.37
CA GLU A 4 60.60 23.84 7.29
C GLU A 4 59.77 22.66 7.82
N GLY A 5 60.31 21.91 8.80
CA GLY A 5 59.59 20.82 9.43
C GLY A 5 58.33 21.28 10.18
N LYS A 6 58.39 22.44 10.83
CA LYS A 6 57.22 23.04 11.50
C LYS A 6 56.16 23.49 10.50
N GLN A 7 56.57 24.10 9.39
CA GLN A 7 55.64 24.54 8.33
C GLN A 7 54.94 23.35 7.68
N LEU A 8 55.67 22.28 7.38
CA LEU A 8 55.10 21.05 6.82
C LEU A 8 54.10 20.41 7.79
N LEU A 9 54.44 20.37 9.09
CA LEU A 9 53.56 19.81 10.12
C LEU A 9 52.27 20.62 10.26
N ASN A 10 52.35 21.96 10.27
CA ASN A 10 51.17 22.83 10.32
C ASN A 10 50.26 22.66 9.08
N ALA A 11 50.85 22.53 7.89
CA ALA A 11 50.10 22.30 6.66
C ALA A 11 49.40 20.93 6.68
N PHE A 12 50.09 19.90 7.18
CA PHE A 12 49.52 18.57 7.35
C PHE A 12 48.36 18.59 8.36
N GLU A 13 48.55 19.20 9.53
CA GLU A 13 47.51 19.31 10.55
C GLU A 13 46.26 20.02 10.03
N THR A 14 46.44 21.11 9.28
CA THR A 14 45.33 21.84 8.65
C THR A 14 44.57 20.96 7.67
N ARG A 15 45.28 20.23 6.79
CA ARG A 15 44.66 19.32 5.82
C ARG A 15 43.95 18.16 6.51
N LEU A 16 44.52 17.61 7.58
CA LEU A 16 43.93 16.53 8.35
C LEU A 16 42.63 16.99 9.03
N ARG A 17 42.63 18.18 9.65
CA ARG A 17 41.42 18.77 10.25
C ARG A 17 40.33 18.98 9.20
N HIS A 18 40.68 19.47 8.02
CA HIS A 18 39.71 19.64 6.94
C HIS A 18 39.15 18.30 6.45
N LEU A 19 39.98 17.27 6.32
CA LEU A 19 39.53 15.93 5.96
C LEU A 19 38.57 15.34 6.99
N ILE A 20 38.88 15.48 8.28
CA ILE A 20 37.99 15.04 9.37
C ILE A 20 36.65 15.77 9.30
N TYR A 21 36.66 17.09 9.11
CA TYR A 21 35.45 17.88 8.96
C TYR A 21 34.57 17.37 7.82
N LEU A 22 35.14 17.20 6.62
CA LEU A 22 34.40 16.70 5.45
C LEU A 22 33.84 15.30 5.69
N HIS A 23 34.61 14.43 6.36
CA HIS A 23 34.15 13.10 6.68
C HIS A 23 32.97 13.10 7.66
N GLU A 24 33.02 13.95 8.68
CA GLU A 24 31.89 14.11 9.61
C GLU A 24 30.65 14.67 8.92
N GLU A 25 30.82 15.66 8.04
CA GLU A 25 29.74 16.24 7.25
C GLU A 25 29.07 15.18 6.35
N GLN A 26 29.87 14.44 5.58
CA GLN A 26 29.37 13.33 4.75
C GLN A 26 28.67 12.26 5.58
N ARG A 27 29.19 11.94 6.77
CA ARG A 27 28.57 10.96 7.67
C ARG A 27 27.20 11.43 8.17
N ARG A 28 27.07 12.73 8.49
CA ARG A 28 25.79 13.33 8.90
C ARG A 28 24.79 13.34 7.75
N GLU A 29 25.22 13.76 6.57
CA GLU A 29 24.38 13.77 5.36
C GLU A 29 23.92 12.36 5.00
N ASN A 30 24.80 11.36 5.07
CA ASN A 30 24.43 9.98 4.81
C ASN A 30 23.39 9.45 5.81
N ALA A 31 23.53 9.80 7.09
CA ALA A 31 22.56 9.41 8.12
C ALA A 31 21.20 10.07 7.88
N GLU A 32 21.17 11.34 7.52
CA GLU A 32 19.93 12.06 7.21
C GLU A 32 19.25 11.53 5.94
N LEU A 33 20.01 11.26 4.88
CA LEU A 33 19.47 10.66 3.66
C LEU A 33 18.88 9.26 3.92
N ARG A 34 19.51 8.45 4.75
CA ARG A 34 18.96 7.15 5.15
C ARG A 34 17.63 7.31 5.90
N ARG A 35 17.56 8.26 6.84
CA ARG A 35 16.33 8.57 7.56
C ARG A 35 15.20 8.99 6.61
N GLN A 36 15.50 9.87 5.66
CA GLN A 36 14.53 10.32 4.67
C GLN A 36 14.05 9.19 3.75
N ILE A 37 14.93 8.26 3.39
CA ILE A 37 14.56 7.05 2.62
C ILE A 37 13.59 6.20 3.44
N ASP A 38 13.90 5.91 4.71
CA ASP A 38 13.06 5.09 5.57
C ASP A 38 11.66 5.71 5.75
N GLU A 39 11.59 7.03 5.99
CA GLU A 39 10.34 7.78 6.10
C GLU A 39 9.52 7.76 4.79
N ALA A 40 10.18 7.97 3.64
CA ALA A 40 9.53 7.93 2.34
C ALA A 40 9.01 6.53 2.00
N GLU A 41 9.76 5.48 2.33
CA GLU A 41 9.33 4.10 2.15
C GLU A 41 8.12 3.75 3.01
N GLU A 42 8.08 4.22 4.26
CA GLU A 42 6.93 4.02 5.14
C GLU A 42 5.68 4.75 4.61
N ALA A 43 5.82 6.02 4.21
CA ALA A 43 4.73 6.77 3.60
C ALA A 43 4.21 6.08 2.32
N ARG A 44 5.12 5.55 1.49
CA ARG A 44 4.76 4.80 0.28
C ARG A 44 4.01 3.51 0.63
N ARG A 45 4.42 2.76 1.66
CA ARG A 45 3.73 1.54 2.12
C ARG A 45 2.31 1.86 2.58
N ASN A 46 2.14 2.92 3.37
CA ASN A 46 0.83 3.34 3.86
C ASN A 46 -0.08 3.77 2.69
N LEU A 47 0.43 4.59 1.77
CA LEU A 47 -0.34 5.03 0.61
C LEU A 47 -0.74 3.87 -0.31
N GLN A 48 0.12 2.85 -0.45
CA GLN A 48 -0.20 1.65 -1.21
C GLN A 48 -1.33 0.86 -0.53
N ALA A 49 -1.30 0.71 0.80
CA ALA A 49 -2.34 0.03 1.54
C ALA A 49 -3.70 0.75 1.40
N ASP A 50 -3.70 2.07 1.52
CA ASP A 50 -4.91 2.90 1.32
C ASP A 50 -5.45 2.77 -0.11
N PHE A 51 -4.55 2.74 -1.10
CA PHE A 51 -4.92 2.54 -2.50
C PHE A 51 -5.55 1.17 -2.73
N ASP A 52 -4.95 0.11 -2.20
CA ASP A 52 -5.45 -1.26 -2.34
C ASP A 52 -6.83 -1.41 -1.66
N GLU A 53 -7.01 -0.81 -0.49
CA GLU A 53 -8.31 -0.76 0.19
C GLU A 53 -9.36 -0.02 -0.64
N LEU A 54 -9.02 1.14 -1.20
CA LEU A 54 -9.93 1.93 -2.02
C LEU A 54 -10.29 1.19 -3.32
N ALA A 55 -9.34 0.52 -3.95
CA ALA A 55 -9.56 -0.30 -5.14
C ALA A 55 -10.52 -1.45 -4.85
N GLN A 56 -10.39 -2.09 -3.68
CA GLN A 56 -11.31 -3.14 -3.25
C GLN A 56 -12.72 -2.58 -3.01
N ARG A 57 -12.85 -1.48 -2.25
CA ARG A 57 -14.15 -0.83 -2.00
C ARG A 57 -14.83 -0.39 -3.30
N TYR A 58 -14.06 0.11 -4.26
CA TYR A 58 -14.58 0.47 -5.58
C TYR A 58 -15.09 -0.75 -6.36
N THR A 59 -14.36 -1.86 -6.30
CA THR A 59 -14.77 -3.13 -6.93
C THR A 59 -16.06 -3.65 -6.29
N ASP A 60 -16.15 -3.64 -4.96
CA ASP A 60 -17.34 -4.05 -4.22
C ASP A 60 -18.56 -3.18 -4.60
N LEU A 61 -18.37 -1.87 -4.68
CA LEU A 61 -19.42 -0.93 -5.10
C LEU A 61 -19.87 -1.20 -6.54
N LYS A 62 -18.93 -1.46 -7.46
CA LYS A 62 -19.25 -1.76 -8.86
C LYS A 62 -20.05 -3.06 -8.97
N THR A 63 -19.66 -4.09 -8.22
CA THR A 63 -20.39 -5.36 -8.15
C THR A 63 -21.79 -5.18 -7.55
N ALA A 64 -21.92 -4.44 -6.45
CA ALA A 64 -23.22 -4.14 -5.84
C ALA A 64 -24.13 -3.36 -6.80
N THR A 65 -23.56 -2.43 -7.57
CA THR A 65 -24.29 -1.66 -8.59
C THR A 65 -24.75 -2.55 -9.73
N ALA A 66 -23.90 -3.46 -10.22
CA ALA A 66 -24.28 -4.43 -11.25
C ALA A 66 -25.42 -5.34 -10.77
N ILE A 67 -25.32 -5.91 -9.56
CA ILE A 67 -26.40 -6.72 -8.96
C ILE A 67 -27.70 -5.91 -8.81
N SER A 68 -27.61 -4.62 -8.45
CA SER A 68 -28.77 -3.74 -8.29
C SER A 68 -29.44 -3.42 -9.63
N LEU A 69 -28.66 -3.22 -10.68
CA LEU A 69 -29.15 -3.02 -12.05
C LEU A 69 -29.77 -4.31 -12.61
N ASP A 70 -29.19 -5.46 -12.29
CA ASP A 70 -29.72 -6.81 -12.59
C ASP A 70 -30.85 -7.22 -11.62
N GLY A 71 -31.24 -6.37 -10.67
CA GLY A 71 -32.28 -6.64 -9.68
C GLY A 71 -33.68 -6.91 -10.28
N ASN A 72 -33.89 -6.52 -11.54
CA ASN A 72 -35.08 -6.90 -12.29
C ASN A 72 -35.09 -8.41 -12.62
N ASP A 73 -33.94 -8.97 -13.01
CA ASP A 73 -33.75 -10.41 -13.26
C ASP A 73 -33.79 -11.22 -11.97
N VAL A 74 -33.31 -10.68 -10.83
CA VAL A 74 -33.40 -11.35 -9.53
C VAL A 74 -34.85 -11.47 -9.05
N LYS A 75 -35.66 -10.42 -9.23
CA LYS A 75 -37.10 -10.48 -8.94
C LYS A 75 -37.81 -11.50 -9.84
N GLU A 76 -37.48 -11.50 -11.13
CA GLU A 76 -38.06 -12.47 -12.07
C GLU A 76 -37.66 -13.91 -11.74
N THR A 77 -36.40 -14.14 -11.41
CA THR A 77 -35.87 -15.46 -11.02
C THR A 77 -36.50 -15.94 -9.72
N LYS A 78 -36.66 -15.07 -8.71
CA LYS A 78 -37.37 -15.39 -7.46
C LYS A 78 -38.83 -15.78 -7.72
N LEU A 79 -39.50 -15.09 -8.65
CA LEU A 79 -40.89 -15.38 -9.03
C LEU A 79 -41.00 -16.75 -9.73
N ARG A 80 -40.09 -17.06 -10.67
CA ARG A 80 -40.04 -18.35 -11.37
C ARG A 80 -39.76 -19.50 -10.39
N LEU A 81 -38.80 -19.31 -9.47
CA LEU A 81 -38.49 -20.31 -8.44
C LEU A 81 -39.70 -20.56 -7.51
N SER A 82 -40.40 -19.49 -7.12
CA SER A 82 -41.61 -19.60 -6.28
C SER A 82 -42.75 -20.35 -6.98
N LYS A 83 -42.87 -20.25 -8.31
CA LYS A 83 -43.83 -21.06 -9.09
C LYS A 83 -43.43 -22.53 -9.11
N LEU A 84 -42.17 -22.83 -9.39
CA LEU A 84 -41.65 -24.21 -9.40
C LEU A 84 -41.84 -24.92 -8.06
N VAL A 85 -41.55 -24.25 -6.93
CA VAL A 85 -41.77 -24.82 -5.59
C VAL A 85 -43.24 -25.17 -5.37
N ARG A 86 -44.18 -24.30 -5.77
CA ARG A 86 -45.61 -24.58 -5.65
C ARG A 86 -46.05 -25.76 -6.52
N GLU A 87 -45.50 -25.91 -7.72
CA GLU A 87 -45.79 -27.07 -8.58
C GLU A 87 -45.27 -28.36 -7.97
N VAL A 88 -44.06 -28.34 -7.40
CA VAL A 88 -43.49 -29.48 -6.65
C VAL A 88 -44.36 -29.83 -5.44
N ASP A 89 -44.76 -28.85 -4.63
CA ASP A 89 -45.66 -29.07 -3.49
C ASP A 89 -46.99 -29.68 -3.94
N LYS A 90 -47.52 -29.26 -5.09
CA LYS A 90 -48.74 -29.79 -5.68
C LYS A 90 -48.57 -31.24 -6.13
N CYS A 91 -47.44 -31.57 -6.74
CA CYS A 91 -47.10 -32.95 -7.10
C CYS A 91 -46.87 -33.84 -5.88
N ILE A 92 -46.24 -33.32 -4.82
CA ILE A 92 -46.06 -34.04 -3.54
C ILE A 92 -47.42 -34.33 -2.90
N ALA A 93 -48.34 -33.35 -2.90
CA ALA A 93 -49.69 -33.54 -2.38
C ALA A 93 -50.46 -34.64 -3.14
N LEU A 94 -50.34 -34.67 -4.47
CA LEU A 94 -50.95 -35.69 -5.33
C LEU A 94 -50.34 -37.09 -5.16
N LEU A 95 -49.11 -37.20 -4.63
CA LEU A 95 -48.46 -38.48 -4.33
C LEU A 95 -48.78 -39.01 -2.92
N ASN A 96 -49.34 -38.15 -2.05
CA ASN A 96 -49.73 -38.49 -0.69
C ASN A 96 -51.25 -38.73 -0.55
N GLU A 97 -52.00 -38.68 -1.67
CA GLU A 97 -53.35 -39.24 -1.83
C GLU A 97 -53.26 -40.64 -2.45
#